data_AF-A0A919F5G7-F1
#
_entry.id   AF-A0A919F5G7-F1
#
_cell.length_a   1.000
_cell.length_b   1.000
_cell.length_c   1.000
_cell.angle_alpha   90.00
_cell.angle_beta   90.00
_cell.angle_gamma   90.00
#
_symmetry.space_group_name_H-M   'P 1'
#
loop_
_entity.id
_entity.type
_entity.pdbx_description
1 polymer ?
#
loop_
_entity_poly.entity_id
_entity_poly.type
_entity_poly.pdbx_seq_one_letter_code
_entity_poly.pdbx_strand_id
1 'polypeptide(L)'
;MHQHLRGPSPALSGPALSIAVYASLDYRRHYADLLSRHPQPRQAMAELGLFRFWLACRARRPGLPGATPAGDVLFDPARPPRGWPLPLHLQDCDVQDELGAGIVHLVESRFDLYDRFFSLGRHAEDPLGLDAVSLALACQLFTQPPPAILERLRRESRQLFDQLTRIPAGTA
;
A
#
# COMPACT_ATOMS: atom_id res chain seq x y z
N MET A 1 -1.26 31.47 -34.76
CA MET A 1 -0.41 31.29 -33.56
C MET A 1 -1.29 30.72 -32.45
N HIS A 2 -1.21 29.41 -32.20
CA HIS A 2 -1.99 28.75 -31.15
C HIS A 2 -1.29 28.89 -29.81
N GLN A 3 -1.85 29.69 -28.89
CA GLN A 3 -1.44 29.66 -27.49
C GLN A 3 -2.23 28.57 -26.77
N HIS A 4 -1.54 27.46 -26.48
CA HIS A 4 -2.00 26.44 -25.54
C HIS A 4 -2.00 27.03 -24.12
N LEU A 5 -3.16 27.46 -23.64
CA LEU A 5 -3.40 27.69 -22.23
C LEU A 5 -3.32 26.33 -21.51
N ARG A 6 -2.16 26.02 -20.92
CA ARG A 6 -2.04 24.99 -19.88
C ARG A 6 -2.88 25.46 -18.69
N GLY A 7 -4.10 24.96 -18.60
CA GLY A 7 -4.90 25.07 -17.38
C GLY A 7 -4.16 24.43 -16.19
N PRO A 8 -4.45 24.87 -14.95
CA PRO A 8 -3.88 24.25 -13.75
C PRO A 8 -4.23 22.75 -13.74
N SER A 9 -3.22 21.89 -13.57
CA SER A 9 -3.43 20.46 -13.32
C SER A 9 -4.43 20.29 -12.18
N PRO A 10 -5.48 19.46 -12.31
CA PRO A 10 -6.41 19.25 -11.22
C PRO A 10 -5.62 18.65 -10.05
N ALA A 11 -5.68 19.34 -8.91
CA ALA A 11 -5.27 18.75 -7.64
C ALA A 11 -6.03 17.44 -7.49
N LEU A 12 -5.31 16.32 -7.44
CA LEU A 12 -5.92 15.00 -7.29
C LEU A 12 -6.56 14.92 -5.90
N SER A 13 -7.87 15.08 -5.82
CA SER A 13 -8.60 14.99 -4.55
C SER A 13 -8.86 13.53 -4.14
N GLY A 14 -8.67 13.26 -2.84
CA GLY A 14 -9.10 12.08 -2.09
C GLY A 14 -8.91 10.72 -2.80
N PRO A 15 -9.97 10.12 -3.38
CA PRO A 15 -9.93 8.79 -4.01
C PRO A 15 -8.91 8.65 -5.15
N ALA A 16 -8.63 9.71 -5.90
CA ALA A 16 -7.68 9.67 -7.01
C ALA A 16 -6.22 9.60 -6.52
N LEU A 17 -5.92 10.24 -5.39
CA LEU A 17 -4.60 10.19 -4.75
C LEU A 17 -4.30 8.76 -4.27
N SER A 18 -5.28 8.08 -3.67
CA SER A 18 -5.11 6.72 -3.14
C SER A 18 -4.89 5.62 -4.18
N ILE A 19 -5.45 5.77 -5.39
CA ILE A 19 -5.28 4.79 -6.48
C ILE A 19 -3.90 4.92 -7.13
N ALA A 20 -3.47 6.15 -7.39
CA ALA A 20 -2.18 6.41 -8.04
C ALA A 20 -1.01 5.89 -7.19
N VAL A 21 -1.10 5.97 -5.87
CA VAL A 21 0.06 5.80 -5.00
C VAL A 21 0.61 4.35 -4.93
N TYR A 22 -0.21 3.32 -5.15
CA TYR A 22 0.33 1.96 -5.35
C TYR A 22 0.36 1.57 -6.83
N ALA A 23 -0.66 1.91 -7.62
CA ALA A 23 -0.74 1.44 -9.01
C ALA A 23 0.25 2.13 -9.97
N SER A 24 0.70 3.35 -9.67
CA SER A 24 1.62 4.10 -10.54
C SER A 24 3.09 4.02 -10.13
N LEU A 25 3.43 3.24 -9.09
CA LEU A 25 4.81 3.09 -8.64
C LEU A 25 5.58 2.20 -9.61
N ASP A 26 6.78 2.64 -10.01
CA ASP A 26 7.71 1.75 -10.69
C ASP A 26 8.37 0.83 -9.65
N TYR A 27 7.74 -0.30 -9.32
CA TYR A 27 8.21 -1.23 -8.29
C TYR A 27 9.62 -1.77 -8.56
N ARG A 28 9.92 -2.14 -9.81
CA ARG A 28 11.24 -2.66 -10.18
C ARG A 28 12.34 -1.65 -9.93
N ARG A 29 12.12 -0.39 -10.31
CA ARG A 29 13.09 0.68 -10.07
C ARG A 29 13.14 1.10 -8.61
N HIS A 30 11.98 1.27 -7.99
CA HIS A 30 11.87 1.75 -6.61
C HIS A 30 12.48 0.75 -5.63
N TYR A 31 12.24 -0.55 -5.79
CA TYR A 31 12.74 -1.60 -4.91
C TYR A 31 13.99 -2.33 -5.45
N ALA A 32 14.73 -1.78 -6.42
CA ALA A 32 15.82 -2.46 -7.12
C ALA A 32 16.88 -3.09 -6.18
N ASP A 33 17.28 -2.38 -5.13
CA ASP A 33 18.23 -2.85 -4.12
C ASP A 33 17.67 -3.98 -3.24
N LEU A 34 16.37 -3.98 -2.94
CA LEU A 34 15.69 -5.06 -2.22
C LEU A 34 15.56 -6.28 -3.13
N LEU A 35 15.07 -6.07 -4.35
CA LEU A 35 14.83 -7.12 -5.34
C LEU A 35 16.11 -7.82 -5.77
N SER A 36 17.23 -7.09 -5.89
CA SER A 36 18.54 -7.68 -6.23
C SER A 36 19.08 -8.63 -5.15
N ARG A 37 18.56 -8.57 -3.92
CA ARG A 37 18.97 -9.41 -2.79
C ARG A 37 17.99 -10.55 -2.51
N HIS A 38 16.85 -10.59 -3.18
CA HIS A 38 15.81 -11.58 -2.97
C HIS A 38 15.96 -12.75 -3.95
N PRO A 39 15.90 -14.02 -3.51
CA PRO A 39 16.06 -15.18 -4.40
C PRO A 39 14.97 -15.28 -5.47
N GLN A 40 13.78 -14.70 -5.22
CA GLN A 40 12.63 -14.70 -6.11
C GLN A 40 12.09 -13.27 -6.28
N PRO A 41 12.74 -12.40 -7.07
CA PRO A 41 12.43 -10.97 -7.11
C PRO A 41 10.99 -10.67 -7.56
N ARG A 42 10.43 -11.46 -8.47
CA ARG A 42 9.05 -11.26 -8.95
C ARG A 42 8.01 -11.54 -7.86
N GLN A 43 8.22 -12.59 -7.05
CA GLN A 43 7.39 -12.87 -5.87
C GLN A 43 7.48 -11.76 -4.83
N ALA A 44 8.69 -11.27 -4.54
CA ALA A 44 8.87 -10.13 -3.64
C ALA A 44 8.13 -8.88 -4.13
N MET A 45 8.18 -8.61 -5.44
CA MET A 45 7.44 -7.50 -6.04
C MET A 45 5.92 -7.66 -5.89
N ALA A 46 5.40 -8.87 -6.08
CA ALA A 46 3.99 -9.19 -5.89
C ALA A 46 3.54 -8.96 -4.42
N GLU A 47 4.31 -9.44 -3.45
CA GLU A 47 4.05 -9.22 -2.01
C GLU A 47 4.12 -7.72 -1.65
N LEU A 48 5.08 -6.98 -2.18
CA LEU A 48 5.17 -5.51 -2.00
C LEU A 48 3.94 -4.79 -2.58
N GLY A 49 3.42 -5.26 -3.72
CA GLY A 49 2.19 -4.74 -4.31
C GLY A 49 0.97 -4.95 -3.43
N LEU A 50 0.78 -6.19 -2.95
CA LEU A 50 -0.31 -6.54 -2.02
C LEU A 50 -0.23 -5.75 -0.72
N PHE A 51 0.97 -5.58 -0.17
CA PHE A 51 1.18 -4.78 1.03
C PHE A 51 0.81 -3.31 0.84
N ARG A 52 1.26 -2.68 -0.26
CA ARG A 52 0.92 -1.27 -0.54
C ARG A 52 -0.58 -1.10 -0.79
N PHE A 53 -1.22 -2.08 -1.42
CA PHE A 53 -2.67 -2.12 -1.57
C PHE A 53 -3.37 -2.22 -0.20
N TRP A 54 -2.90 -3.11 0.69
CA TRP A 54 -3.38 -3.18 2.06
C TRP A 54 -3.26 -1.85 2.80
N LEU A 55 -2.11 -1.19 2.70
CA LEU A 55 -1.87 0.07 3.40
C LEU A 55 -2.81 1.18 2.89
N ALA A 56 -3.07 1.23 1.58
CA ALA A 56 -4.05 2.12 0.96
C ALA A 56 -5.48 1.86 1.45
N CYS A 57 -5.87 0.59 1.56
CA CYS A 57 -7.16 0.20 2.11
C CYS A 57 -7.29 0.57 3.59
N ARG A 58 -6.22 0.34 4.37
CA ARG A 58 -6.19 0.60 5.81
C ARG A 58 -6.29 2.07 6.13
N ALA A 59 -5.55 2.92 5.40
CA ALA A 59 -5.58 4.37 5.56
C ALA A 59 -6.98 4.99 5.32
N ARG A 60 -7.86 4.27 4.62
CA ARG A 60 -9.23 4.70 4.33
C ARG A 60 -10.28 4.27 5.35
N ARG A 61 -9.95 3.35 6.27
CA ARG A 61 -10.96 2.84 7.22
C ARG A 61 -11.47 3.99 8.11
N PRO A 62 -12.80 4.09 8.33
CA PRO A 62 -13.38 5.05 9.25
C PRO A 62 -12.79 4.91 10.66
N GLY A 63 -12.60 6.02 11.37
CA GLY A 63 -12.11 6.04 12.76
C GLY A 63 -10.61 6.27 12.93
N LEU A 64 -9.85 6.48 11.86
CA LEU A 64 -8.49 7.02 11.95
C LEU A 64 -8.51 8.56 12.02
N PRO A 65 -7.64 9.21 12.83
CA PRO A 65 -7.51 10.67 12.82
C PRO A 65 -7.17 11.17 11.41
N GLY A 66 -8.04 12.00 10.82
CA GLY A 66 -7.85 12.50 9.45
C GLY A 66 -8.50 11.67 8.33
N ALA A 67 -9.09 10.50 8.63
CA ALA A 67 -9.88 9.77 7.66
C ALA A 67 -11.16 10.55 7.34
N THR A 68 -11.37 10.87 6.05
CA THR A 68 -12.64 11.45 5.60
C THR A 68 -13.74 10.43 5.89
N PRO A 69 -14.86 10.80 6.53
CA PRO A 69 -15.97 9.88 6.76
C PRO A 69 -16.60 9.55 5.40
N ALA A 70 -16.06 8.56 4.71
CA ALA A 70 -16.78 7.86 3.66
C ALA A 70 -17.80 6.99 4.40
N GLY A 71 -19.06 7.41 4.38
CA GLY A 71 -20.14 6.81 5.18
C GLY A 71 -20.15 5.29 5.09
N ASP A 72 -20.32 4.63 6.25
CA ASP A 72 -20.75 3.26 6.59
C ASP A 72 -20.82 2.15 5.52
N VAL A 73 -19.98 2.19 4.50
CA VAL A 73 -19.78 1.06 3.60
C VAL A 73 -18.64 0.26 4.20
N LEU A 74 -18.98 -0.91 4.75
CA LEU A 74 -18.04 -1.98 5.06
C LEU A 74 -17.12 -2.17 3.85
N PHE A 75 -15.91 -1.60 3.91
CA PHE A 75 -14.93 -1.73 2.84
C PHE A 75 -14.51 -3.19 2.78
N ASP A 76 -14.93 -3.90 1.74
CA ASP A 76 -14.46 -5.24 1.40
C ASP A 76 -13.22 -5.10 0.50
N PRO A 77 -12.02 -5.45 0.99
CA PRO A 77 -10.81 -5.36 0.19
C PRO A 77 -10.78 -6.26 -1.04
N ALA A 78 -11.53 -7.36 -1.03
CA ALA A 78 -11.67 -8.24 -2.19
C ALA A 78 -12.60 -7.63 -3.27
N ARG A 79 -13.36 -6.60 -2.91
CA ARG A 79 -14.29 -5.88 -3.78
C ARG A 79 -14.10 -4.37 -3.59
N PRO A 80 -12.93 -3.83 -3.94
CA PRO A 80 -12.64 -2.44 -3.67
C PRO A 80 -13.59 -1.53 -4.49
N PRO A 81 -13.83 -0.29 -4.03
CA PRO A 81 -14.71 0.66 -4.71
C PRO A 81 -14.32 0.87 -6.17
N ARG A 82 -15.29 1.26 -7.00
CA ARG A 82 -15.06 1.55 -8.42
C ARG A 82 -13.90 2.54 -8.58
N GLY A 83 -12.94 2.17 -9.42
CA GLY A 83 -11.73 2.96 -9.68
C GLY A 83 -10.50 2.48 -8.91
N TRP A 84 -10.63 1.55 -7.96
CA TRP A 84 -9.51 0.95 -7.23
C TRP A 84 -9.14 -0.41 -7.85
N PRO A 85 -8.12 -0.47 -8.73
CA PRO A 85 -7.74 -1.72 -9.36
C PRO A 85 -7.11 -2.65 -8.33
N LEU A 86 -7.53 -3.90 -8.25
CA LEU A 86 -6.76 -4.91 -7.53
C LEU A 86 -5.32 -4.97 -8.08
N PRO A 87 -4.30 -5.25 -7.26
CA PRO A 87 -2.91 -5.37 -7.71
C PRO A 87 -2.72 -6.70 -8.45
N LEU A 88 -3.38 -6.84 -9.61
CA LEU A 88 -3.30 -8.03 -10.45
C LEU A 88 -2.00 -8.07 -11.24
N HIS A 89 -1.58 -6.91 -11.74
CA HIS A 89 -0.39 -6.77 -12.57
C HIS A 89 0.46 -5.61 -12.05
N LEU A 90 1.74 -5.89 -11.81
CA LEU A 90 2.74 -4.90 -11.42
C LEU A 90 3.81 -4.92 -12.51
N GLN A 91 3.67 -4.07 -13.52
CA GLN A 91 4.55 -4.06 -14.69
C GLN A 91 4.49 -5.41 -15.44
N ASP A 92 5.60 -6.16 -15.46
CA ASP A 92 5.74 -7.48 -16.09
C ASP A 92 5.45 -8.66 -15.14
N CYS A 93 4.94 -8.39 -13.93
CA CYS A 93 4.60 -9.39 -12.92
C CYS A 93 3.08 -9.58 -12.82
N ASP A 94 2.64 -10.82 -13.06
CA ASP A 94 1.28 -11.27 -12.71
C ASP A 94 1.29 -11.77 -11.27
N VAL A 95 0.54 -11.09 -10.40
CA VAL A 95 0.57 -11.36 -8.95
C VAL A 95 -0.02 -12.72 -8.60
N GLN A 96 -1.01 -13.21 -9.36
CA GLN A 96 -1.64 -14.49 -9.06
C GLN A 96 -0.76 -15.65 -9.47
N ASP A 97 -0.11 -15.54 -10.63
CA ASP A 97 0.81 -16.55 -11.13
C ASP A 97 2.06 -16.66 -10.25
N GLU A 98 2.65 -15.52 -9.87
CA GLU A 98 3.86 -15.51 -9.04
C GLU A 98 3.63 -16.04 -7.63
N LEU A 99 2.45 -15.79 -7.05
CA LEU A 99 2.11 -16.23 -5.69
C LEU A 99 1.28 -17.52 -5.66
N GLY A 100 0.94 -18.08 -6.82
CA GLY A 100 0.26 -19.38 -6.95
C GLY A 100 -1.15 -19.43 -6.37
N ALA A 101 -1.85 -18.30 -6.29
CA ALA A 101 -3.20 -18.22 -5.71
C ALA A 101 -4.05 -17.12 -6.33
N GLY A 102 -5.38 -17.30 -6.28
CA GLY A 102 -6.33 -16.30 -6.77
C GLY A 102 -6.27 -15.00 -5.95
N ILE A 103 -6.45 -13.86 -6.63
CA ILE A 103 -6.28 -12.52 -6.02
C ILE A 103 -7.14 -12.31 -4.78
N VAL A 104 -8.37 -12.84 -4.77
CA VAL A 104 -9.28 -12.72 -3.63
C VAL A 104 -8.69 -13.41 -2.40
N HIS A 105 -8.19 -14.64 -2.57
CA HIS A 105 -7.57 -15.40 -1.49
C HIS A 105 -6.27 -14.74 -1.00
N LEU A 106 -5.47 -14.21 -1.93
CA LEU A 106 -4.25 -13.46 -1.59
C LEU A 106 -4.57 -12.22 -0.76
N VAL A 107 -5.56 -11.44 -1.18
CA VAL A 107 -6.01 -10.26 -0.44
C VAL A 107 -6.51 -10.66 0.94
N GLU A 108 -7.42 -11.63 1.06
CA GLU A 108 -7.95 -12.08 2.35
C GLU A 108 -6.84 -12.57 3.31
N SER A 109 -5.98 -13.46 2.83
CA SER A 109 -4.92 -14.06 3.65
C SER A 109 -3.87 -13.04 4.11
N ARG A 110 -3.40 -12.15 3.22
CA ARG A 110 -2.41 -11.13 3.57
C ARG A 110 -3.02 -10.03 4.42
N PHE A 111 -4.27 -9.64 4.16
CA PHE A 111 -4.93 -8.61 4.95
C PHE A 111 -5.17 -9.07 6.38
N ASP A 112 -5.60 -10.31 6.61
CA ASP A 112 -5.76 -10.85 7.96
C ASP A 112 -4.43 -10.84 8.72
N LEU A 113 -3.34 -11.28 8.08
CA LEU A 113 -2.00 -11.20 8.66
C LEU A 113 -1.63 -9.76 9.05
N TYR A 114 -1.76 -8.81 8.12
CA TYR A 114 -1.38 -7.42 8.37
C TYR A 114 -2.29 -6.73 9.38
N ASP A 115 -3.61 -6.98 9.37
CA ASP A 115 -4.55 -6.43 10.35
C ASP A 115 -4.26 -6.93 11.77
N ARG A 116 -3.82 -8.20 11.93
CA ARG A 116 -3.38 -8.73 13.23
C ARG A 116 -2.15 -8.01 13.75
N PHE A 117 -1.10 -7.87 12.93
CA PHE A 117 0.11 -7.13 13.32
C PHE A 117 -0.17 -5.65 13.57
N PHE A 118 -1.03 -5.03 12.77
CA PHE A 118 -1.44 -3.62 12.94
C PHE A 118 -2.19 -3.40 14.26
N SER A 119 -2.94 -4.39 14.72
CA SER A 119 -3.73 -4.28 15.95
C SER A 119 -2.90 -4.64 17.18
N LEU A 120 -2.12 -5.73 17.12
CA LEU A 120 -1.30 -6.21 18.24
C LEU A 120 -0.02 -5.38 18.43
N GLY A 121 0.49 -4.77 17.36
CA GLY A 121 1.72 -4.00 17.37
C GLY A 121 1.61 -2.59 17.95
N ARG A 122 0.44 -2.17 18.43
CA ARG A 122 0.26 -0.81 18.93
C ARG A 122 0.89 -0.64 20.31
N HIS A 123 1.78 0.33 20.42
CA HIS A 123 2.36 0.75 21.68
C HIS A 123 2.67 2.25 21.65
N ALA A 124 3.25 2.79 22.73
CA ALA A 124 3.47 4.23 22.88
C ALA A 124 4.29 4.88 21.74
N GLU A 125 5.25 4.15 21.17
CA GLU A 125 6.14 4.64 20.10
C GLU A 125 5.64 4.26 18.68
N ASP A 126 4.69 3.34 18.60
CA ASP A 126 4.00 2.95 17.37
C ASP A 126 2.49 2.89 17.60
N PRO A 127 1.82 4.05 17.74
CA PRO A 127 0.40 4.10 18.08
C PRO A 127 -0.50 3.52 16.97
N LEU A 128 0.02 3.42 15.75
CA LEU A 128 -0.69 2.87 14.61
C LEU A 128 -0.39 1.38 14.39
N GLY A 129 0.74 0.86 14.88
CA GLY A 129 1.19 -0.52 14.61
C GLY A 129 1.88 -0.68 13.24
N LEU A 130 2.39 0.41 12.65
CA LEU A 130 3.00 0.40 11.32
C LEU A 130 4.38 -0.28 11.30
N ASP A 131 5.13 -0.24 12.41
CA ASP A 131 6.43 -0.91 12.49
C ASP A 131 6.26 -2.42 12.61
N ALA A 132 5.24 -2.87 13.34
CA ALA A 132 4.88 -4.28 13.44
C ALA A 132 4.45 -4.86 12.09
N VAL A 133 3.65 -4.11 11.32
CA VAL A 133 3.22 -4.56 9.99
C VAL A 133 4.37 -4.52 8.98
N SER A 134 5.26 -3.53 9.08
CA SER A 134 6.49 -3.49 8.27
C SER A 134 7.40 -4.68 8.57
N LEU A 135 7.47 -5.12 9.83
CA LEU A 135 8.18 -6.34 10.22
C LEU A 135 7.50 -7.59 9.64
N ALA A 136 6.17 -7.68 9.68
CA ALA A 136 5.44 -8.80 9.08
C ALA A 136 5.73 -8.92 7.57
N LEU A 137 5.71 -7.81 6.84
CA LEU A 137 6.14 -7.77 5.43
C LEU A 137 7.59 -8.21 5.29
N ALA A 138 8.49 -7.68 6.11
CA ALA A 138 9.91 -8.01 6.00
C ALA A 138 10.16 -9.51 6.20
N CYS A 139 9.47 -10.14 7.16
CA CYS A 139 9.52 -11.59 7.39
C CYS A 139 8.84 -12.41 6.28
N GLN A 140 7.84 -11.84 5.60
CA GLN A 140 7.23 -12.45 4.40
C GLN A 140 8.22 -12.47 3.23
N LEU A 141 9.02 -11.41 3.10
CA LEU A 141 10.04 -11.27 2.05
C LEU A 141 11.34 -12.00 2.39
N PHE A 142 11.68 -12.18 3.66
CA PHE A 142 12.98 -12.73 4.04
C PHE A 142 12.83 -13.61 5.27
N THR A 143 13.42 -14.82 5.23
CA THR A 143 13.56 -15.67 6.42
C THR A 143 14.22 -14.93 7.58
N GLN A 144 15.24 -14.11 7.28
CA GLN A 144 15.86 -13.18 8.21
C GLN A 144 15.99 -11.80 7.54
N PRO A 145 15.13 -10.84 7.92
CA PRO A 145 15.14 -9.53 7.29
C PRO A 145 16.44 -8.77 7.55
N PRO A 146 17.14 -8.28 6.50
CA PRO A 146 18.28 -7.39 6.70
C PRO A 146 17.84 -6.11 7.45
N PRO A 147 18.56 -5.65 8.50
CA PRO A 147 18.14 -4.49 9.29
C PRO A 147 17.91 -3.22 8.46
N ALA A 148 18.75 -2.98 7.45
CA ALA A 148 18.60 -1.84 6.54
C ALA A 148 17.32 -1.90 5.69
N ILE A 149 16.89 -3.11 5.29
CA ILE A 149 15.64 -3.31 4.54
C ILE A 149 14.45 -3.10 5.46
N LEU A 150 14.47 -3.65 6.68
CA LEU A 150 13.41 -3.44 7.65
C LEU A 150 13.22 -1.95 7.98
N GLU A 151 14.31 -1.23 8.23
CA GLU A 151 14.25 0.20 8.52
C GLU A 151 13.68 1.01 7.35
N ARG A 152 14.08 0.65 6.13
CA ARG A 152 13.52 1.24 4.92
C ARG A 152 12.02 0.98 4.80
N LEU A 153 11.57 -0.27 5.00
CA LEU A 153 10.15 -0.64 4.91
C LEU A 153 9.31 0.08 5.97
N ARG A 154 9.82 0.24 7.20
CA ARG A 154 9.17 1.04 8.26
C ARG A 154 8.97 2.48 7.84
N ARG A 155 10.05 3.13 7.39
CA ARG A 155 10.01 4.52 6.92
C ARG A 155 9.04 4.70 5.76
N GLU A 156 9.11 3.84 4.75
CA GLU A 156 8.22 3.92 3.58
C GLU A 156 6.76 3.69 3.95
N SER A 157 6.47 2.74 4.84
CA SER A 157 5.11 2.46 5.30
C SER A 157 4.51 3.66 6.04
N ARG A 158 5.28 4.28 6.93
CA ARG A 158 4.87 5.51 7.65
C ARG A 158 4.63 6.66 6.68
N GLN A 159 5.58 6.94 5.79
CA GLN A 159 5.46 8.01 4.79
C GLN A 159 4.24 7.83 3.88
N LEU A 160 4.02 6.59 3.42
CA LEU A 160 2.87 6.26 2.58
C LEU A 160 1.56 6.41 3.36
N PHE A 161 1.47 5.86 4.57
CA PHE A 161 0.28 5.98 5.40
C PHE A 161 -0.07 7.45 5.71
N ASP A 162 0.93 8.25 6.06
CA ASP A 162 0.76 9.70 6.27
C ASP A 162 0.28 10.40 4.99
N GLN A 163 0.84 10.07 3.83
CA GLN A 163 0.40 10.65 2.55
C GLN A 163 -1.07 10.32 2.26
N LEU A 164 -1.50 9.09 2.55
CA LEU A 164 -2.85 8.60 2.29
C LEU A 164 -3.89 9.14 3.28
N THR A 165 -3.47 9.49 4.49
CA THR A 165 -4.35 10.00 5.56
C THR A 165 -4.37 11.52 5.65
N ARG A 166 -3.44 12.23 4.99
CA ARG A 166 -3.49 13.69 4.87
C ARG A 166 -4.76 14.12 4.14
N ILE A 167 -5.61 14.85 4.85
CA ILE A 167 -6.72 15.59 4.25
C ILE A 167 -6.09 16.69 3.37
N PRO A 168 -6.38 16.77 2.06
CA PRO A 168 -5.98 17.94 1.29
C PRO A 168 -6.69 19.17 1.89
N ALA A 169 -5.92 20.09 2.45
CA ALA A 169 -6.44 21.38 2.89
C ALA A 169 -6.89 22.16 1.65
N GLY A 170 -8.21 22.25 1.43
CA GLY A 170 -8.78 23.12 0.40
C GLY A 170 -10.06 22.61 -0.23
N THR A 171 -11.18 22.88 0.42
CA THR A 171 -12.41 23.45 -0.15
C THR A 171 -13.38 23.65 1.01
N ALA A 172 -13.22 24.76 1.72
CA ALA A 172 -14.29 25.43 2.44
C ALA A 172 -14.77 26.59 1.54
#